data_AF-A0A8J5RZ33-F1
#
_entry.id   AF-A0A8J5RZ33-F1
#
_cell.length_a   1.000
_cell.length_b   1.000
_cell.length_c   1.000
_cell.angle_alpha   90.00
_cell.angle_beta   90.00
_cell.angle_gamma   90.00
#
_symmetry.space_group_name_H-M   'P 1'
#
loop_
_entity.id
_entity.type
_entity.pdbx_description
1 polymer ?
#
loop_
_entity_poly.entity_id
_entity_poly.type
_entity_poly.pdbx_seq_one_letter_code
_entity_poly.pdbx_strand_id
1 'polypeptide(L)'
;MPSSPEQVVSEVGKRLGGLAQPRLGKDALVKLLKQAESALSELSQSSSLQEALRPLTKSLVHTTLLNHKDKDVRLLVAVCFIEVMRVLAPDPPFSDEIFKEIFRLFISVFADLTETSSPYLPRRILILENVAALRCSVIMLDIGCQDLVFEMVKIFFSAVKQGLQQSGCQAMLLIMTQILNEKVTQPLVDVILRNLVKEDKGASHKLAVDVIQNCAEKLEPILRTFLSSCIFNKDVPVNETRKPHHKIILEIFQCAPQMLFAVIPHLTHELLFT
;
A
#
# COMPACT_ATOMS: atom_id res chain seq x y z
N MET A 1 -13.25 37.94 9.80
CA MET A 1 -13.07 36.59 10.35
C MET A 1 -12.39 35.74 9.30
N PRO A 2 -11.34 34.97 9.61
CA PRO A 2 -10.80 33.99 8.68
C PRO A 2 -11.91 32.98 8.31
N SER A 3 -11.96 32.55 7.04
CA SER A 3 -12.92 31.54 6.57
C SER A 3 -12.71 30.22 7.32
N SER A 4 -13.78 29.50 7.65
CA SER A 4 -13.65 28.18 8.28
C SER A 4 -12.99 27.17 7.32
N PRO A 5 -12.33 26.11 7.82
CA PRO A 5 -11.68 25.12 6.95
C PRO A 5 -12.64 24.49 5.93
N GLU A 6 -13.88 24.24 6.34
CA GLU A 6 -14.97 23.73 5.50
C GLU A 6 -15.29 24.68 4.33
N GLN A 7 -15.37 25.98 4.61
CA GLN A 7 -15.61 27.02 3.59
C GLN A 7 -14.44 27.09 2.62
N VAL A 8 -13.21 26.99 3.12
CA VAL A 8 -12.00 26.99 2.30
C VAL A 8 -12.00 25.80 1.33
N VAL A 9 -12.28 24.60 1.82
CA VAL A 9 -12.34 23.39 0.98
C VAL A 9 -13.44 23.51 -0.08
N SER A 10 -14.62 23.98 0.31
CA SER A 10 -15.75 24.20 -0.62
C SER A 10 -15.39 25.17 -1.74
N GLU A 11 -14.75 26.30 -1.41
CA GLU A 11 -14.35 27.33 -2.37
C GLU A 11 -13.22 26.84 -3.30
N VAL A 12 -12.21 26.16 -2.74
CA VAL A 12 -11.16 25.53 -3.54
C VAL A 12 -11.77 24.54 -4.53
N GLY A 13 -12.72 23.71 -4.08
CA GLY A 13 -13.44 22.79 -4.95
C GLY A 13 -14.16 23.49 -6.10
N LYS A 14 -14.91 24.57 -5.84
CA LYS A 14 -15.59 25.35 -6.89
C LYS A 14 -14.61 25.94 -7.91
N ARG A 15 -13.46 26.45 -7.44
CA ARG A 15 -12.42 27.02 -8.31
C ARG A 15 -11.71 25.94 -9.13
N LEU A 16 -11.50 24.78 -8.54
CA LEU A 16 -10.95 23.61 -9.22
C LEU A 16 -11.93 23.02 -10.22
N GLY A 17 -13.26 23.09 -10.04
CA GLY A 17 -14.25 22.49 -10.94
C GLY A 17 -14.93 23.47 -11.91
N GLY A 18 -14.71 24.77 -11.75
CA GLY A 18 -15.33 25.80 -12.57
C GLY A 18 -14.83 25.84 -14.01
N LEU A 19 -15.53 26.61 -14.86
CA LEU A 19 -15.24 26.85 -16.29
C LEU A 19 -13.80 27.34 -16.60
N ALA A 20 -13.00 27.66 -15.58
CA ALA A 20 -11.61 28.05 -15.68
C ALA A 20 -10.60 26.88 -15.65
N GLN A 21 -11.03 25.62 -15.40
CA GLN A 21 -10.13 24.45 -15.36
C GLN A 21 -9.13 24.38 -16.52
N PRO A 22 -9.55 24.53 -17.79
CA PRO A 22 -8.62 24.43 -18.93
C PRO A 22 -7.57 25.56 -18.97
N ARG A 23 -7.75 26.63 -18.18
CA ARG A 23 -6.89 27.82 -18.14
C ARG A 23 -6.05 27.92 -16.87
N LEU A 24 -6.20 27.00 -15.90
CA LEU A 24 -5.40 27.02 -14.68
C LEU A 24 -3.99 26.49 -14.99
N GLY A 25 -2.99 27.37 -14.88
CA GLY A 25 -1.59 26.98 -14.94
C GLY A 25 -1.19 26.10 -13.75
N LYS A 26 -0.06 25.37 -13.89
CA LYS A 26 0.48 24.47 -12.85
C LYS A 26 0.54 25.14 -11.47
N ASP A 27 1.10 26.35 -11.38
CA ASP A 27 1.31 27.03 -10.11
C ASP A 27 -0.01 27.38 -9.40
N ALA A 28 -1.05 27.72 -10.17
CA ALA A 28 -2.37 27.98 -9.63
C ALA A 28 -3.01 26.70 -9.08
N LEU A 29 -2.87 25.56 -9.79
CA LEU A 29 -3.34 24.26 -9.31
C LEU A 29 -2.62 23.85 -8.03
N VAL A 30 -1.28 23.95 -8.00
CA VAL A 30 -0.48 23.62 -6.81
C VAL A 30 -0.88 24.48 -5.62
N LYS A 31 -1.10 25.79 -5.82
CA LYS A 31 -1.55 26.69 -4.76
C LYS A 31 -2.91 26.30 -4.20
N LEU A 32 -3.87 25.99 -5.08
CA LEU A 32 -5.22 25.56 -4.69
C LEU A 32 -5.19 24.23 -3.92
N LEU A 33 -4.45 23.24 -4.42
CA LEU A 33 -4.39 21.93 -3.77
C LEU A 33 -3.68 21.99 -2.41
N LYS A 34 -2.62 22.79 -2.26
CA LYS A 34 -2.00 23.04 -0.95
C LYS A 34 -2.94 23.75 0.03
N GLN A 35 -3.79 24.65 -0.48
CA GLN A 35 -4.81 25.31 0.34
C GLN A 35 -5.88 24.30 0.80
N ALA A 36 -6.31 23.38 -0.07
CA ALA A 36 -7.19 22.28 0.32
C ALA A 36 -6.53 21.33 1.32
N GLU A 37 -5.28 20.91 1.10
CA GLU A 37 -4.49 20.10 2.03
C GLU A 37 -4.47 20.71 3.44
N SER A 38 -4.11 22.00 3.56
CA SER A 38 -4.06 22.68 4.86
C SER A 38 -5.42 22.67 5.55
N ALA A 39 -6.48 23.06 4.83
CA ALA A 39 -7.81 23.13 5.40
C ALA A 39 -8.38 21.74 5.77
N LEU A 40 -8.13 20.71 4.95
CA LEU A 40 -8.55 19.34 5.26
C LEU A 40 -7.84 18.80 6.52
N SER A 41 -6.56 19.10 6.70
CA SER A 41 -5.78 18.65 7.87
C SER A 41 -6.31 19.17 9.20
N GLU A 42 -7.01 20.31 9.19
CA GLU A 42 -7.65 20.91 10.37
C GLU A 42 -9.02 20.29 10.69
N LEU A 43 -9.60 19.52 9.75
CA LEU A 43 -10.91 18.89 9.93
C LEU A 43 -10.78 17.55 10.67
N SER A 44 -11.57 17.40 11.73
CA SER A 44 -11.80 16.12 12.40
C SER A 44 -12.72 15.22 11.58
N GLN A 45 -12.68 13.92 11.84
CA GLN A 45 -13.59 12.95 11.23
C GLN A 45 -15.05 13.29 11.56
N SER A 46 -15.87 13.51 10.54
CA SER A 46 -17.31 13.76 10.67
C SER A 46 -18.04 13.58 9.34
N SER A 47 -19.08 12.74 9.32
CA SER A 47 -19.93 12.53 8.15
C SER A 47 -20.77 13.77 7.77
N SER A 48 -21.02 14.69 8.71
CA SER A 48 -21.75 15.94 8.43
C SER A 48 -21.02 16.86 7.45
N LEU A 49 -19.72 16.66 7.25
CA LEU A 49 -18.89 17.46 6.35
C LEU A 49 -19.04 17.07 4.88
N GLN A 50 -19.78 16.00 4.56
CA GLN A 50 -19.93 15.48 3.20
C GLN A 50 -20.39 16.55 2.21
N GLU A 51 -21.44 17.33 2.53
CA GLU A 51 -21.93 18.37 1.62
C GLU A 51 -20.94 19.54 1.47
N ALA A 52 -20.17 19.86 2.51
CA ALA A 52 -19.14 20.90 2.44
C ALA A 52 -17.95 20.47 1.54
N LEU A 53 -17.58 19.19 1.58
CA LEU A 53 -16.48 18.61 0.80
C LEU A 53 -16.88 18.27 -0.64
N ARG A 54 -18.18 18.14 -0.93
CA ARG A 54 -18.73 17.72 -2.23
C ARG A 54 -18.18 18.51 -3.44
N PRO A 55 -18.00 19.85 -3.41
CA PRO A 55 -17.42 20.57 -4.54
C PRO A 55 -15.97 20.17 -4.82
N LEU A 56 -15.19 19.89 -3.76
CA LEU A 56 -13.81 19.43 -3.89
C LEU A 56 -13.78 18.01 -4.46
N THR A 57 -14.52 17.07 -3.88
CA THR A 57 -14.53 15.68 -4.34
C THR A 57 -14.95 15.56 -5.79
N LYS A 58 -16.02 16.26 -6.19
CA LYS A 58 -16.48 16.31 -7.59
C LYS A 58 -15.40 16.82 -8.55
N SER A 59 -14.56 17.75 -8.09
CA SER A 59 -13.48 18.31 -8.91
C SER A 59 -12.28 17.38 -8.98
N LEU A 60 -11.89 16.77 -7.86
CA LEU A 60 -10.74 15.86 -7.77
C LEU A 60 -10.92 14.59 -8.61
N VAL A 61 -12.14 14.05 -8.72
CA VAL A 61 -12.43 12.84 -9.52
C VAL A 61 -12.35 13.08 -11.02
N HIS A 62 -12.16 14.32 -11.47
CA HIS A 62 -11.98 14.61 -12.88
C HIS A 62 -10.65 14.02 -13.38
N THR A 63 -10.71 13.26 -14.49
CA THR A 63 -9.57 12.48 -15.02
C THR A 63 -8.34 13.33 -15.32
N THR A 64 -8.50 14.62 -15.64
CA THR A 64 -7.39 15.54 -15.88
C THR A 64 -6.55 15.84 -14.63
N LEU A 65 -7.13 15.77 -13.43
CA LEU A 65 -6.40 15.95 -12.17
C LEU A 65 -5.79 14.63 -11.68
N LEU A 66 -6.57 13.55 -11.70
CA LEU A 66 -6.11 12.20 -11.35
C LEU A 66 -4.88 11.77 -12.19
N ASN A 67 -4.97 12.00 -13.51
CA ASN A 67 -3.92 11.62 -14.47
C ASN A 67 -3.11 12.84 -14.93
N HIS A 68 -3.01 13.89 -14.11
CA HIS A 68 -2.26 15.09 -14.47
C HIS A 68 -0.80 14.74 -14.76
N LYS A 69 -0.20 15.31 -15.81
CA LYS A 69 1.18 14.98 -16.25
C LYS A 69 2.26 15.28 -15.19
N ASP A 70 2.04 16.32 -14.40
CA ASP A 70 2.98 16.78 -13.36
C ASP A 70 2.88 15.95 -12.08
N LYS A 71 4.02 15.40 -11.61
CA LYS A 71 4.11 14.56 -10.41
C LYS A 71 3.68 15.29 -9.13
N ASP A 72 4.00 16.58 -9.00
CA ASP A 72 3.69 17.35 -7.78
C ASP A 72 2.19 17.59 -7.66
N VAL A 73 1.54 17.87 -8.79
CA VAL A 73 0.07 18.00 -8.86
C VAL A 73 -0.59 16.68 -8.47
N ARG A 74 -0.14 15.54 -9.03
CA ARG A 74 -0.69 14.22 -8.68
C ARG A 74 -0.51 13.89 -7.20
N LEU A 75 0.66 14.19 -6.62
CA LEU A 75 0.91 14.01 -5.20
C LEU A 75 -0.07 14.82 -4.34
N LEU A 76 -0.28 16.10 -4.66
CA LEU A 76 -1.20 16.94 -3.91
C LEU A 76 -2.67 16.50 -4.06
N VAL A 77 -3.07 16.04 -5.26
CA VAL A 77 -4.38 15.41 -5.47
C VAL A 77 -4.51 14.16 -4.59
N ALA A 78 -3.48 13.32 -4.50
CA ALA A 78 -3.46 12.15 -3.63
C ALA A 78 -3.59 12.52 -2.14
N VAL A 79 -2.89 13.56 -1.69
CA VAL A 79 -3.04 14.09 -0.32
C VAL A 79 -4.47 14.56 -0.07
N CYS A 80 -5.08 15.29 -0.99
CA CYS A 80 -6.47 15.72 -0.83
C CYS A 80 -7.45 14.53 -0.77
N PHE A 81 -7.25 13.49 -1.60
CA PHE A 81 -8.12 12.30 -1.56
C PHE A 81 -8.01 11.56 -0.23
N ILE A 82 -6.79 11.28 0.25
CA ILE A 82 -6.63 10.51 1.48
C ILE A 82 -7.14 11.27 2.69
N GLU A 83 -6.99 12.60 2.72
CA GLU A 83 -7.55 13.44 3.78
C GLU A 83 -9.08 13.53 3.71
N VAL A 84 -9.68 13.62 2.53
CA VAL A 84 -11.14 13.50 2.38
C VAL A 84 -11.62 12.15 2.91
N MET A 85 -10.92 11.06 2.57
CA MET A 85 -11.26 9.73 3.08
C MET A 85 -11.14 9.66 4.60
N ARG A 86 -10.11 10.28 5.19
CA ARG A 86 -9.93 10.38 6.65
C ARG A 86 -11.08 11.14 7.31
N VAL A 87 -11.47 12.29 6.75
CA VAL A 87 -12.53 13.13 7.29
C VAL A 87 -13.90 12.45 7.20
N LEU A 88 -14.16 11.72 6.12
CA LEU A 88 -15.46 11.07 5.87
C LEU A 88 -15.50 9.59 6.26
N ALA A 89 -14.44 9.07 6.89
CA ALA A 89 -14.43 7.71 7.42
C ALA A 89 -15.61 7.48 8.40
N PRO A 90 -16.13 6.25 8.52
CA PRO A 90 -15.66 5.01 7.88
C PRO A 90 -16.11 4.82 6.42
N ASP A 91 -17.10 5.58 5.95
CA ASP A 91 -17.77 5.35 4.67
C ASP A 91 -17.58 6.53 3.69
N PRO A 92 -16.36 6.74 3.16
CA PRO A 92 -16.13 7.82 2.22
C PRO A 92 -16.94 7.63 0.93
N PRO A 93 -17.53 8.71 0.36
CA PRO A 93 -18.62 8.62 -0.62
C PRO A 93 -18.11 8.43 -2.06
N PHE A 94 -17.28 7.42 -2.29
CA PHE A 94 -16.75 7.06 -3.60
C PHE A 94 -17.34 5.73 -4.08
N SER A 95 -17.63 5.60 -5.37
CA SER A 95 -17.96 4.30 -5.95
C SER A 95 -16.70 3.45 -6.14
N ASP A 96 -16.87 2.16 -6.33
CA ASP A 96 -15.77 1.21 -6.55
C ASP A 96 -14.88 1.61 -7.75
N GLU A 97 -15.48 2.12 -8.83
CA GLU A 97 -14.74 2.61 -10.00
C GLU A 97 -13.83 3.80 -9.63
N ILE A 98 -14.34 4.72 -8.81
CA ILE A 98 -13.58 5.88 -8.36
C ILE A 98 -12.50 5.47 -7.36
N PHE A 99 -12.81 4.57 -6.42
CA PHE A 99 -11.81 4.00 -5.52
C PHE A 99 -10.65 3.38 -6.29
N LYS A 100 -10.94 2.63 -7.36
CA LYS A 100 -9.91 2.03 -8.21
C LYS A 100 -8.96 3.08 -8.79
N GLU A 101 -9.48 4.20 -9.31
CA GLU A 101 -8.64 5.29 -9.81
C GLU A 101 -7.82 5.97 -8.70
N ILE A 102 -8.42 6.20 -7.52
CA ILE A 102 -7.73 6.75 -6.35
C ILE A 102 -6.58 5.83 -5.91
N PHE A 103 -6.81 4.51 -5.88
CA PHE A 103 -5.80 3.53 -5.49
C PHE A 103 -4.66 3.43 -6.50
N ARG A 104 -4.94 3.53 -7.80
CA ARG A 104 -3.88 3.66 -8.82
C ARG A 104 -3.03 4.91 -8.58
N LEU A 105 -3.67 6.03 -8.25
CA LEU A 105 -2.96 7.25 -7.91
C LEU A 105 -2.06 7.06 -6.67
N PHE A 106 -2.57 6.47 -5.58
CA PHE A 106 -1.77 6.20 -4.38
C PHE A 106 -0.56 5.30 -4.66
N ILE A 107 -0.75 4.23 -5.42
CA ILE A 107 0.33 3.31 -5.81
C ILE A 107 1.38 4.03 -6.66
N SER A 108 0.96 4.90 -7.58
CA SER A 108 1.88 5.72 -8.36
C SER A 108 2.71 6.68 -7.49
N VAL A 109 2.14 7.19 -6.40
CA VAL A 109 2.85 8.02 -5.41
C VAL A 109 3.84 7.17 -4.59
N PHE A 110 3.46 5.95 -4.24
CA PHE A 110 4.33 5.03 -3.50
C PHE A 110 5.54 4.56 -4.30
N ALA A 111 5.42 4.48 -5.63
CA ALA A 111 6.54 4.14 -6.51
C ALA A 111 7.72 5.12 -6.35
N ASP A 112 7.45 6.37 -5.96
CA ASP A 112 8.48 7.39 -5.74
C ASP A 112 8.98 7.42 -4.26
N LEU A 113 8.59 6.49 -3.37
CA LEU A 113 9.06 6.45 -1.97
C LEU A 113 10.58 6.24 -1.82
N THR A 114 11.25 5.78 -2.88
CA THR A 114 12.71 5.61 -2.92
C THR A 114 13.47 6.94 -3.02
N GLU A 115 12.82 8.04 -3.38
CA GLU A 115 13.45 9.37 -3.47
C GLU A 115 13.57 10.03 -2.09
N THR A 116 14.45 9.50 -1.23
CA THR A 116 14.54 9.89 0.19
C THR A 116 15.00 11.33 0.44
N SER A 117 15.63 11.98 -0.53
CA SER A 117 16.03 13.40 -0.47
C SER A 117 14.93 14.37 -0.93
N SER A 118 13.78 13.86 -1.37
CA SER A 118 12.70 14.68 -1.89
C SER A 118 12.01 15.48 -0.78
N PRO A 119 11.78 16.80 -0.95
CA PRO A 119 11.01 17.60 0.01
C PRO A 119 9.54 17.16 0.12
N TYR A 120 9.10 16.28 -0.79
CA TYR A 120 7.77 15.71 -0.83
C TYR A 120 7.62 14.40 -0.07
N LEU A 121 8.72 13.81 0.42
CA LEU A 121 8.70 12.56 1.17
C LEU A 121 7.70 12.59 2.35
N PRO A 122 7.61 13.65 3.17
CA PRO A 122 6.64 13.70 4.27
C PRO A 122 5.18 13.51 3.82
N ARG A 123 4.81 14.07 2.66
CA ARG A 123 3.46 13.88 2.08
C ARG A 123 3.23 12.44 1.62
N ARG A 124 4.25 11.80 1.04
CA ARG A 124 4.16 10.38 0.62
C ARG A 124 3.98 9.45 1.83
N ILE A 125 4.68 9.75 2.93
CA ILE A 125 4.55 9.02 4.20
C ILE A 125 3.17 9.25 4.82
N LEU A 126 2.66 10.48 4.84
CA LEU A 126 1.30 10.79 5.29
C LEU A 126 0.23 9.97 4.55
N ILE A 127 0.34 9.87 3.21
CA ILE A 127 -0.60 9.06 2.41
C ILE A 127 -0.50 7.59 2.81
N LEU A 128 0.72 7.07 2.97
CA LEU A 128 0.97 5.68 3.34
C LEU A 128 0.41 5.34 4.73
N GLU A 129 0.62 6.22 5.72
CA GLU A 129 0.12 6.07 7.08
C GLU A 129 -1.41 6.08 7.12
N ASN A 130 -2.06 7.00 6.41
CA ASN A 130 -3.51 7.03 6.34
C ASN A 130 -4.09 5.85 5.54
N VAL A 131 -3.43 5.38 4.48
CA VAL A 131 -3.81 4.14 3.76
C VAL A 131 -3.81 2.95 4.71
N ALA A 132 -2.84 2.87 5.62
CA ALA A 132 -2.79 1.84 6.65
C ALA A 132 -3.90 2.02 7.71
N ALA A 133 -4.08 3.24 8.21
CA ALA A 133 -5.06 3.55 9.26
C ALA A 133 -6.51 3.33 8.80
N LEU A 134 -6.83 3.70 7.56
CA LEU A 134 -8.15 3.53 6.95
C LEU A 134 -8.37 2.13 6.37
N ARG A 135 -7.40 1.23 6.51
CA ARG A 135 -7.44 -0.14 5.96
C ARG A 135 -7.79 -0.16 4.47
N CYS A 136 -7.29 0.81 3.69
CA CYS A 136 -7.59 0.93 2.26
C CYS A 136 -7.22 -0.33 1.46
N SER A 137 -6.24 -1.10 1.95
CA SER A 137 -5.85 -2.38 1.37
C SER A 137 -6.96 -3.44 1.42
N VAL A 138 -7.82 -3.41 2.44
CA VAL A 138 -9.00 -4.28 2.55
C VAL A 138 -10.04 -3.86 1.51
N ILE A 139 -10.30 -2.55 1.40
CA ILE A 139 -11.20 -1.99 0.36
C ILE A 139 -10.72 -2.42 -1.04
N MET A 140 -9.42 -2.33 -1.32
CA MET A 140 -8.84 -2.81 -2.59
C MET A 140 -9.14 -4.28 -2.87
N LEU A 141 -9.08 -5.15 -1.84
CA LEU A 141 -9.38 -6.57 -2.00
C LEU A 141 -10.87 -6.82 -2.27
N ASP A 142 -11.75 -6.10 -1.56
CA ASP A 142 -13.21 -6.21 -1.66
C ASP A 142 -13.71 -5.81 -3.05
N ILE A 143 -13.17 -4.74 -3.63
CA ILE A 143 -13.55 -4.24 -4.96
C ILE A 143 -12.77 -4.91 -6.11
N GLY A 144 -12.01 -5.98 -5.84
CA GLY A 144 -11.36 -6.78 -6.88
C GLY A 144 -10.08 -6.18 -7.50
N CYS A 145 -9.31 -5.39 -6.74
CA CYS A 145 -8.06 -4.78 -7.17
C CYS A 145 -6.81 -5.57 -6.72
N GLN A 146 -6.81 -6.89 -6.89
CA GLN A 146 -5.69 -7.73 -6.42
C GLN A 146 -4.37 -7.48 -7.17
N ASP A 147 -4.45 -7.03 -8.44
CA ASP A 147 -3.31 -6.60 -9.24
C ASP A 147 -2.61 -5.38 -8.61
N LEU A 148 -3.38 -4.39 -8.18
CA LEU A 148 -2.91 -3.19 -7.49
C LEU A 148 -2.28 -3.52 -6.12
N VAL A 149 -2.92 -4.42 -5.36
CA VAL A 149 -2.36 -4.90 -4.08
C VAL A 149 -1.00 -5.57 -4.28
N PHE A 150 -0.89 -6.43 -5.30
CA PHE A 150 0.36 -7.10 -5.62
C PHE A 150 1.46 -6.11 -6.06
N GLU A 151 1.11 -5.10 -6.85
CA GLU A 151 2.02 -4.02 -7.24
C GLU A 151 2.52 -3.22 -6.03
N MET A 152 1.62 -2.83 -5.15
CA MET A 152 1.93 -2.09 -3.92
C MET A 152 2.93 -2.85 -3.03
N VAL A 153 2.74 -4.16 -2.85
CA VAL A 153 3.66 -4.99 -2.05
C VAL A 153 5.06 -5.04 -2.67
N LYS A 154 5.20 -5.13 -4.00
CA LYS A 154 6.50 -5.06 -4.66
C LYS A 154 7.18 -3.71 -4.44
N ILE A 155 6.42 -2.62 -4.52
CA ILE A 155 6.92 -1.26 -4.28
C ILE A 155 7.45 -1.14 -2.85
N PHE A 156 6.72 -1.64 -1.84
CA PHE A 156 7.16 -1.57 -0.45
C PHE A 156 8.51 -2.25 -0.22
N PHE A 157 8.69 -3.48 -0.73
CA PHE A 157 9.97 -4.17 -0.64
C PHE A 157 11.12 -3.47 -1.38
N SER A 158 10.83 -2.68 -2.41
CA SER A 158 11.82 -1.84 -3.08
C SER A 158 12.14 -0.58 -2.26
N ALA A 159 11.12 0.08 -1.73
CA ALA A 159 11.22 1.33 -1.00
C ALA A 159 11.99 1.20 0.31
N VAL A 160 11.73 0.15 1.11
CA VAL A 160 12.41 -0.03 2.40
C VAL A 160 13.92 -0.20 2.27
N LYS A 161 14.42 -0.70 1.12
CA LYS A 161 15.86 -0.85 0.88
C LYS A 161 16.62 0.47 0.87
N GLN A 162 15.95 1.57 0.54
CA GLN A 162 16.58 2.89 0.41
C GLN A 162 16.70 3.64 1.74
N GLY A 163 16.36 3.00 2.87
CA GLY A 163 16.45 3.62 4.20
C GLY A 163 15.30 4.59 4.47
N LEU A 164 14.06 4.11 4.35
CA LEU A 164 12.87 4.89 4.67
C LEU A 164 12.77 5.17 6.18
N GLN A 165 12.10 6.27 6.55
CA GLN A 165 11.80 6.58 7.95
C GLN A 165 10.96 5.48 8.62
N GLN A 166 11.14 5.32 9.93
CA GLN A 166 10.54 4.22 10.70
C GLN A 166 9.01 4.16 10.58
N SER A 167 8.32 5.31 10.59
CA SER A 167 6.86 5.33 10.50
C SER A 167 6.35 4.82 9.14
N GLY A 168 7.05 5.14 8.05
CA GLY A 168 6.79 4.58 6.72
C GLY A 168 6.94 3.06 6.69
N CYS A 169 8.03 2.53 7.27
CA CYS A 169 8.23 1.08 7.38
C CYS A 169 7.12 0.40 8.19
N GLN A 170 6.68 1.02 9.29
CA GLN A 170 5.60 0.49 10.12
C GLN A 170 4.25 0.48 9.38
N ALA A 171 3.96 1.52 8.61
CA ALA A 171 2.76 1.59 7.78
C ALA A 171 2.77 0.49 6.69
N MET A 172 3.91 0.24 6.04
CA MET A 172 4.05 -0.86 5.07
C MET A 172 3.79 -2.22 5.72
N LEU A 173 4.41 -2.49 6.88
CA LEU A 173 4.20 -3.72 7.63
C LEU A 173 2.73 -3.92 8.01
N LEU A 174 2.08 -2.86 8.50
CA LEU A 174 0.66 -2.90 8.85
C LEU A 174 -0.22 -3.20 7.64
N ILE A 175 0.00 -2.51 6.51
CA ILE A 175 -0.75 -2.74 5.27
C ILE A 175 -0.57 -4.19 4.78
N MET A 176 0.66 -4.69 4.75
CA MET A 176 0.95 -6.07 4.35
C MET A 176 0.30 -7.09 5.29
N THR A 177 0.27 -6.82 6.59
CA THR A 177 -0.39 -7.66 7.58
C THR A 177 -1.91 -7.68 7.37
N GLN A 178 -2.52 -6.53 7.10
CA GLN A 178 -3.94 -6.43 6.75
C GLN A 178 -4.27 -7.27 5.51
N ILE A 179 -3.49 -7.13 4.43
CA ILE A 179 -3.68 -7.89 3.19
C ILE A 179 -3.68 -9.41 3.44
N LEU A 180 -2.69 -9.91 4.17
CA LEU A 180 -2.53 -11.35 4.44
C LEU A 180 -3.59 -11.89 5.40
N ASN A 181 -4.10 -11.05 6.31
CA ASN A 181 -5.20 -11.44 7.18
C ASN A 181 -6.53 -11.61 6.42
N GLU A 182 -6.75 -10.81 5.39
CA GLU A 182 -7.94 -10.93 4.53
C GLU A 182 -7.80 -12.04 3.48
N LYS A 183 -6.72 -12.03 2.69
CA LYS A 183 -6.54 -12.98 1.58
C LYS A 183 -5.07 -13.23 1.25
N VAL A 184 -4.59 -14.42 1.58
CA VAL A 184 -3.27 -14.88 1.15
C VAL A 184 -3.33 -15.46 -0.27
N THR A 185 -2.37 -15.09 -1.12
CA THR A 185 -2.24 -15.61 -2.49
C THR A 185 -0.81 -16.06 -2.75
N GLN A 186 -0.63 -17.05 -3.65
CA GLN A 186 0.70 -17.57 -3.99
C GLN A 186 1.67 -16.47 -4.47
N PRO A 187 1.28 -15.52 -5.36
CA PRO A 187 2.20 -14.45 -5.78
C PRO A 187 2.70 -13.59 -4.61
N LEU A 188 1.85 -13.28 -3.63
CA LEU A 188 2.27 -12.53 -2.44
C LEU A 188 3.28 -13.31 -1.61
N VAL A 189 3.02 -14.60 -1.38
CA VAL A 189 3.95 -15.50 -0.67
C VAL A 189 5.29 -15.58 -1.40
N ASP A 190 5.29 -15.75 -2.73
CA ASP A 190 6.51 -15.82 -3.53
C ASP A 190 7.36 -14.54 -3.39
N VAL A 191 6.73 -13.37 -3.38
CA VAL A 191 7.44 -12.09 -3.19
C VAL A 191 8.00 -11.97 -1.78
N ILE A 192 7.26 -12.38 -0.75
CA ILE A 192 7.73 -12.37 0.64
C ILE A 192 8.92 -13.31 0.80
N LEU A 193 8.80 -14.56 0.35
CA LEU A 193 9.85 -15.58 0.44
C LEU A 193 11.10 -15.17 -0.34
N ARG A 194 10.95 -14.57 -1.52
CA ARG A 194 12.08 -14.03 -2.29
C ARG A 194 12.85 -12.95 -1.52
N ASN A 195 12.17 -12.12 -0.74
CA ASN A 195 12.81 -11.11 0.09
C ASN A 195 13.42 -11.71 1.37
N LEU A 196 12.82 -12.77 1.92
CA LEU A 196 13.34 -13.52 3.05
C LEU A 196 14.70 -14.15 2.73
N VAL A 197 14.85 -14.79 1.57
CA VAL A 197 16.08 -15.54 1.22
C VAL A 197 17.16 -14.72 0.53
N LYS A 198 17.06 -13.39 0.51
CA LYS A 198 18.15 -12.54 0.00
C LYS A 198 19.42 -12.74 0.81
N GLU A 199 20.57 -12.58 0.15
CA GLU A 199 21.87 -12.64 0.82
C GLU A 199 22.09 -11.41 1.70
N ASP A 200 21.67 -10.25 1.22
CA ASP A 200 21.65 -9.01 1.99
C ASP A 200 20.50 -9.02 2.99
N LYS A 201 20.82 -9.19 4.29
CA LYS A 201 19.88 -9.11 5.43
C LYS A 201 19.53 -7.65 5.80
N GLY A 202 19.39 -6.78 4.81
CA GLY A 202 19.00 -5.39 4.98
C GLY A 202 17.50 -5.20 5.28
N ALA A 203 17.00 -3.97 5.09
CA ALA A 203 15.63 -3.59 5.46
C ALA A 203 14.52 -4.41 4.78
N SER A 204 14.72 -4.86 3.53
CA SER A 204 13.72 -5.71 2.85
C SER A 204 13.63 -7.11 3.45
N HIS A 205 14.73 -7.66 3.95
CA HIS A 205 14.74 -8.94 4.64
C HIS A 205 14.03 -8.82 5.99
N LYS A 206 14.34 -7.76 6.75
CA LYS A 206 13.65 -7.45 8.00
C LYS A 206 12.13 -7.30 7.82
N LEU A 207 11.68 -6.55 6.82
CA LEU A 207 10.24 -6.43 6.51
C LEU A 207 9.61 -7.80 6.21
N ALA A 208 10.29 -8.69 5.49
CA ALA A 208 9.78 -10.04 5.22
C ALA A 208 9.65 -10.86 6.50
N VAL A 209 10.64 -10.79 7.40
CA VAL A 209 10.61 -11.44 8.72
C VAL A 209 9.44 -10.92 9.54
N ASP A 210 9.29 -9.60 9.67
CA ASP A 210 8.23 -8.99 10.48
C ASP A 210 6.83 -9.37 9.95
N VAL A 211 6.65 -9.40 8.61
CA VAL A 211 5.39 -9.83 7.98
C VAL A 211 5.08 -11.29 8.27
N ILE A 212 6.08 -12.18 8.17
CA ILE A 212 5.92 -13.61 8.45
C ILE A 212 5.54 -13.83 9.90
N GLN A 213 6.20 -13.14 10.83
CA GLN A 213 5.91 -13.23 12.27
C GLN A 213 4.47 -12.80 12.58
N ASN A 214 4.02 -11.69 11.98
CA ASN A 214 2.67 -11.19 12.20
C ASN A 214 1.57 -12.03 11.54
N CYS A 215 1.90 -12.79 10.50
CA CYS A 215 0.92 -13.52 9.67
C CYS A 215 1.16 -15.03 9.64
N ALA A 216 1.90 -15.57 10.61
CA ALA A 216 2.36 -16.96 10.60
C ALA A 216 1.21 -17.97 10.40
N GLU A 217 0.12 -17.81 11.14
CA GLU A 217 -1.06 -18.69 11.06
C GLU A 217 -1.72 -18.67 9.68
N LYS A 218 -1.80 -17.49 9.04
CA LYS A 218 -2.42 -17.31 7.72
C LYS A 218 -1.51 -17.83 6.60
N LEU A 219 -0.20 -17.69 6.76
CA LEU A 219 0.80 -18.11 5.79
C LEU A 219 1.09 -19.61 5.82
N GLU A 220 0.94 -20.25 6.99
CA GLU A 220 1.33 -21.65 7.22
C GLU A 220 0.74 -22.63 6.20
N PRO A 221 -0.58 -22.64 5.90
CA PRO A 221 -1.15 -23.65 5.00
C PRO A 221 -0.59 -23.58 3.57
N ILE A 222 -0.34 -22.38 3.07
CA ILE A 222 0.22 -22.16 1.73
C ILE A 222 1.71 -22.49 1.71
N LEU A 223 2.45 -22.09 2.76
CA LEU A 223 3.86 -22.46 2.90
C LEU A 223 4.04 -23.97 2.97
N ARG A 224 3.20 -24.67 3.75
CA ARG A 224 3.18 -26.14 3.84
C ARG A 224 3.00 -26.76 2.47
N THR A 225 1.97 -26.32 1.74
CA THR A 225 1.67 -26.82 0.38
C THR A 225 2.85 -26.58 -0.57
N PHE A 226 3.45 -25.39 -0.52
CA PHE A 226 4.63 -25.04 -1.30
C PHE A 226 5.82 -25.95 -0.98
N LEU A 227 6.18 -26.10 0.30
CA LEU A 227 7.33 -26.91 0.73
C LEU A 227 7.11 -28.41 0.44
N SER A 228 5.94 -28.96 0.71
CA SER A 228 5.60 -30.33 0.33
C SER A 228 5.74 -30.54 -1.18
N SER A 229 5.31 -29.58 -2.00
CA SER A 229 5.49 -29.67 -3.45
C SER A 229 6.97 -29.66 -3.88
N CYS A 230 7.82 -28.92 -3.18
CA CYS A 230 9.27 -28.90 -3.43
C CYS A 230 9.93 -30.24 -3.08
N ILE A 231 9.52 -30.84 -1.96
CA ILE A 231 10.11 -32.07 -1.41
C ILE A 231 9.73 -33.29 -2.26
N PHE A 232 8.45 -33.45 -2.62
CA PHE A 232 7.94 -34.67 -3.27
C PHE A 232 7.88 -34.61 -4.80
N ASN A 233 7.70 -33.42 -5.41
CA ASN A 233 7.54 -33.29 -6.86
C ASN A 233 8.81 -32.70 -7.51
N LYS A 234 9.87 -33.51 -7.55
CA LYS A 234 11.17 -33.17 -8.18
C LYS A 234 11.09 -33.00 -9.71
N ASP A 235 10.01 -33.48 -10.35
CA ASP A 235 9.84 -33.50 -11.82
C ASP A 235 9.18 -32.24 -12.41
N VAL A 236 8.71 -31.29 -11.59
CA VAL A 236 8.10 -30.04 -12.07
C VAL A 236 9.20 -28.99 -12.31
N PRO A 237 9.24 -28.31 -13.47
CA PRO A 237 10.27 -27.33 -13.76
C PRO A 237 10.41 -26.30 -12.63
N VAL A 238 11.62 -26.25 -12.09
CA VAL A 238 12.00 -25.46 -10.92
C VAL A 238 11.83 -23.97 -11.23
N ASN A 239 10.82 -23.32 -10.65
CA ASN A 239 10.75 -21.85 -10.68
C ASN A 239 11.90 -21.23 -9.85
N GLU A 240 12.17 -19.93 -10.00
CA GLU A 240 13.24 -19.25 -9.26
C GLU A 240 13.09 -19.30 -7.73
N THR A 241 11.88 -19.52 -7.20
CA THR A 241 11.62 -19.61 -5.74
C THR A 241 11.77 -21.01 -5.16
N ARG A 242 11.76 -22.07 -5.98
CA ARG A 242 11.95 -23.47 -5.56
C ARG A 242 13.42 -23.84 -5.33
N LYS A 243 14.36 -23.19 -6.03
CA LYS A 243 15.82 -23.45 -5.88
C LYS A 243 16.31 -23.27 -4.43
N PRO A 244 15.93 -22.20 -3.69
CA PRO A 244 16.39 -22.00 -2.32
C PRO A 244 15.47 -22.58 -1.24
N HIS A 245 14.68 -23.64 -1.48
CA HIS A 245 13.71 -24.12 -0.49
C HIS A 245 14.34 -24.54 0.87
N HIS A 246 15.54 -25.10 0.88
CA HIS A 246 16.28 -25.33 2.14
C HIS A 246 16.64 -24.03 2.87
N LYS A 247 17.03 -22.97 2.14
CA LYS A 247 17.27 -21.65 2.73
C LYS A 247 15.97 -21.03 3.26
N ILE A 248 14.84 -21.24 2.57
CA ILE A 248 13.52 -20.84 3.07
C ILE A 248 13.24 -21.53 4.41
N ILE A 249 13.44 -22.85 4.51
CA ILE A 249 13.23 -23.60 5.75
C ILE A 249 14.11 -23.04 6.89
N LEU A 250 15.39 -22.78 6.62
CA LEU A 250 16.31 -22.22 7.62
C LEU A 250 15.86 -20.83 8.10
N GLU A 251 15.48 -19.94 7.20
CA GLU A 251 15.04 -18.58 7.57
C GLU A 251 13.69 -18.63 8.31
N ILE A 252 12.74 -19.48 7.88
CA ILE A 252 11.46 -19.66 8.60
C ILE A 252 11.69 -20.26 9.98
N PHE A 253 12.63 -21.20 10.15
CA PHE A 253 12.96 -21.74 11.46
C PHE A 253 13.48 -20.65 12.42
N GLN A 254 14.22 -19.67 11.89
CA GLN A 254 14.74 -18.54 12.68
C GLN A 254 13.64 -17.55 13.09
N CYS A 255 12.65 -17.28 12.24
CA CYS A 255 11.65 -16.24 12.52
C CYS A 255 10.28 -16.75 13.00
N ALA A 256 9.82 -17.92 12.53
CA ALA A 256 8.50 -18.48 12.81
C ALA A 256 8.53 -20.03 12.76
N PRO A 257 9.27 -20.69 13.67
CA PRO A 257 9.48 -22.14 13.63
C PRO A 257 8.19 -22.97 13.69
N GLN A 258 7.14 -22.45 14.33
CA GLN A 258 5.84 -23.10 14.41
C GLN A 258 5.22 -23.41 13.03
N MET A 259 5.56 -22.62 12.00
CA MET A 259 5.06 -22.85 10.63
C MET A 259 5.65 -24.10 9.99
N LEU A 260 6.74 -24.65 10.52
CA LEU A 260 7.42 -25.83 9.97
C LEU A 260 6.94 -27.14 10.58
N PHE A 261 6.21 -27.12 11.71
CA PHE A 261 5.83 -28.35 12.43
C PHE A 261 5.09 -29.36 11.54
N ALA A 262 4.24 -28.88 10.63
CA ALA A 262 3.54 -29.74 9.70
C ALA A 262 4.40 -30.24 8.53
N VAL A 263 5.55 -29.62 8.28
CA VAL A 263 6.49 -29.98 7.21
C VAL A 263 7.61 -30.88 7.74
N ILE A 264 7.90 -30.87 9.04
CA ILE A 264 8.92 -31.73 9.67
C ILE A 264 8.82 -33.21 9.24
N PRO A 265 7.64 -33.87 9.27
CA PRO A 265 7.55 -35.27 8.84
C PRO A 265 7.98 -35.49 7.39
N HIS A 266 7.72 -34.51 6.51
CA HIS A 266 8.09 -34.55 5.11
C HIS A 266 9.61 -34.37 4.91
N LEU A 267 10.26 -33.53 5.73
CA LEU A 267 11.73 -33.35 5.72
C LEU A 267 12.45 -34.58 6.23
N THR A 268 11.93 -35.23 7.27
CA THR A 268 12.48 -36.50 7.76
C THR A 268 12.39 -37.58 6.68
N HIS A 269 11.30 -37.63 5.92
CA HIS A 269 11.17 -38.53 4.77
C HIS A 269 12.19 -38.20 3.68
N GLU A 270 12.42 -36.93 3.35
CA GLU A 270 13.45 -36.56 2.37
C GLU A 270 14.83 -37.08 2.77
N LEU A 271 15.27 -36.80 4.01
CA LEU A 271 16.60 -37.20 4.52
C LEU A 271 16.80 -38.72 4.62
N LEU A 272 15.72 -39.50 4.73
CA LEU A 272 15.77 -40.96 4.80
C LEU A 272 15.78 -41.64 3.43
N PHE A 273 15.34 -40.94 2.37
CA PHE A 273 15.13 -41.50 1.03
C PHE A 273 15.86 -40.74 -0.10
N THR A 274 16.73 -39.77 0.23
CA THR A 274 17.80 -39.24 -0.64
C THR A 274 19.13 -39.87 -0.32
#